data_AF-A0A0D6MKK6-F1
#
_entry.id   AF-A0A0D6MKK6-F1
#
_cell.length_a   1.000
_cell.length_b   1.000
_cell.length_c   1.000
_cell.angle_alpha   90.00
_cell.angle_beta   90.00
_cell.angle_gamma   90.00
#
_symmetry.space_group_name_H-M   'P 1'
#
loop_
_entity.id
_entity.type
_entity.pdbx_description
1 polymer ?
#
loop_
_entity_poly.entity_id
_entity_poly.type
_entity_poly.pdbx_seq_one_letter_code
_entity_poly.pdbx_strand_id
1 'polypeptide(L)'
;MNNDRVYDAHAGIGPDADEDFEPVVSDRGWVVRIIDQSGASEGDTVEEVKDFQDLMHANAFARAYVRDSIERCRVGGAAGREVIEAWFSFGEDAEVVDAGDDGWKSANELDDFAANIATPMERDWRALDPRRLVEDDEPEEL
;
A
#
# COMPACT_ATOMS: atom_id res chain seq x y z
N MET A 1 -62.93 19.80 -37.91
CA MET A 1 -63.08 20.12 -36.48
C MET A 1 -61.70 19.93 -35.87
N ASN A 2 -60.88 20.99 -35.88
CA ASN A 2 -60.70 21.99 -34.80
C ASN A 2 -60.12 21.31 -33.54
N ASN A 3 -58.82 21.37 -33.27
CA ASN A 3 -57.93 22.48 -32.84
C ASN A 3 -57.81 22.57 -31.31
N ASP A 4 -56.56 22.84 -30.88
CA ASP A 4 -56.06 23.26 -29.56
C ASP A 4 -55.89 22.17 -28.47
N ARG A 5 -54.72 22.03 -27.82
CA ARG A 5 -53.78 23.09 -27.38
C ARG A 5 -52.33 22.60 -27.22
N VAL A 6 -51.40 23.49 -27.53
CA VAL A 6 -49.95 23.44 -27.34
C VAL A 6 -49.50 24.38 -26.20
N TYR A 7 -48.26 24.15 -25.69
CA TYR A 7 -47.38 24.98 -24.81
C TYR A 7 -47.72 24.94 -23.29
N ASP A 8 -46.81 24.74 -22.33
CA ASP A 8 -45.42 25.17 -22.01
C ASP A 8 -44.76 24.12 -21.05
N ALA A 9 -43.49 24.10 -20.62
CA ALA A 9 -42.15 24.35 -21.14
C ALA A 9 -41.13 24.07 -19.99
N HIS A 10 -39.88 23.77 -20.37
CA HIS A 10 -38.61 23.94 -19.63
C HIS A 10 -38.15 22.99 -18.48
N ALA A 11 -37.13 22.18 -18.82
CA ALA A 11 -35.73 22.21 -18.31
C ALA A 11 -35.24 21.22 -17.21
N GLY A 12 -34.05 20.63 -17.51
CA GLY A 12 -33.12 19.88 -16.64
C GLY A 12 -32.70 18.55 -17.30
N ILE A 13 -31.63 18.42 -18.10
CA ILE A 13 -30.16 18.36 -17.80
C ILE A 13 -29.82 17.53 -16.55
N GLY A 14 -29.09 16.41 -16.72
CA GLY A 14 -28.20 15.82 -15.70
C GLY A 14 -28.19 14.28 -15.64
N PRO A 15 -27.02 13.62 -15.46
CA PRO A 15 -26.80 12.18 -15.63
C PRO A 15 -26.93 11.39 -14.31
N ASP A 16 -27.40 10.13 -14.37
CA ASP A 16 -27.30 9.20 -13.23
C ASP A 16 -25.86 8.68 -13.13
N ALA A 17 -25.04 9.40 -12.37
CA ALA A 17 -23.66 9.06 -12.02
C ALA A 17 -23.50 9.15 -10.50
N ASP A 18 -24.26 8.34 -9.76
CA ASP A 18 -24.24 8.29 -8.30
C ASP A 18 -24.17 6.83 -7.80
N GLU A 19 -23.11 6.10 -8.14
CA GLU A 19 -22.63 5.03 -7.26
C GLU A 19 -21.58 5.65 -6.34
N ASP A 20 -22.05 6.21 -5.23
CA ASP A 20 -21.23 6.67 -4.11
C ASP A 20 -20.38 5.50 -3.61
N PHE A 21 -19.14 5.40 -4.10
CA PHE A 21 -18.12 4.57 -3.48
C PHE A 21 -17.67 5.28 -2.20
N GLU A 22 -18.48 5.15 -1.15
CA GLU A 22 -18.09 5.49 0.20
C GLU A 22 -16.84 4.65 0.54
N PRO A 23 -15.66 5.26 0.75
CA PRO A 23 -14.51 4.49 1.22
C PRO A 23 -14.93 3.89 2.56
N VAL A 24 -14.86 2.56 2.67
CA VAL A 24 -15.10 1.88 3.94
C VAL A 24 -13.95 2.29 4.85
N VAL A 25 -14.15 3.38 5.60
CA VAL A 25 -13.28 3.74 6.71
C VAL A 25 -13.55 2.67 7.74
N SER A 26 -12.77 1.60 7.72
CA SER A 26 -12.86 0.61 8.77
C SER A 26 -12.47 1.30 10.07
N ASP A 27 -13.29 1.16 11.11
CA ASP A 27 -12.91 1.47 12.50
C ASP A 27 -11.68 0.66 12.97
N ARG A 28 -11.20 -0.24 12.11
CA ARG A 28 -9.95 -1.01 12.23
C ARG A 28 -8.90 -0.23 11.43
N GLY A 29 -7.79 0.17 12.05
CA GLY A 29 -6.72 0.91 11.37
C GLY A 29 -6.23 0.21 10.10
N TRP A 30 -5.47 0.92 9.27
CA TRP A 30 -4.98 0.38 8.00
C TRP A 30 -4.14 -0.88 8.24
N VAL A 31 -4.15 -1.78 7.26
CA VAL A 31 -3.45 -3.06 7.33
C VAL A 31 -2.45 -3.14 6.19
N VAL A 32 -1.22 -3.51 6.50
CA VAL A 32 -0.20 -3.87 5.50
C VAL A 32 -0.03 -5.38 5.49
N ARG A 33 -0.19 -5.99 4.33
CA ARG A 33 0.04 -7.41 4.10
C ARG A 33 1.46 -7.62 3.57
N ILE A 34 2.23 -8.49 4.21
CA ILE A 34 3.54 -8.94 3.75
C ILE A 34 3.34 -10.21 2.93
N ILE A 35 3.93 -10.23 1.73
CA ILE A 35 3.71 -11.27 0.72
C ILE A 35 5.05 -11.92 0.37
N ASP A 36 5.15 -13.25 0.48
CA ASP A 36 6.29 -14.03 0.02
C ASP A 36 6.31 -14.06 -1.51
N GLN A 37 7.42 -13.64 -2.12
CA GLN A 37 7.59 -13.70 -3.58
C GLN A 37 8.07 -15.07 -4.06
N SER A 38 8.65 -15.89 -3.17
CA SER A 38 9.29 -17.15 -3.57
C SER A 38 8.33 -18.26 -3.94
N GLY A 39 7.05 -18.14 -3.54
CA GLY A 39 6.03 -19.19 -3.71
C GLY A 39 6.29 -20.44 -2.86
N ALA A 40 7.11 -20.33 -1.81
CA ALA A 40 7.44 -21.44 -0.92
C ALA A 40 6.35 -21.68 0.16
N SER A 41 5.47 -20.71 0.36
CA SER A 41 4.44 -20.69 1.41
C SER A 41 3.09 -21.24 0.91
N GLU A 42 2.30 -21.87 1.80
CA GLU A 42 0.92 -22.26 1.48
C GLU A 42 0.03 -21.02 1.54
N GLY A 43 -0.13 -20.38 0.38
CA GLY A 43 -0.64 -19.01 0.28
C GLY A 43 0.50 -18.00 0.38
N ASP A 44 0.45 -16.95 -0.43
CA ASP A 44 1.58 -16.02 -0.57
C ASP A 44 1.66 -15.03 0.62
N THR A 45 0.69 -15.01 1.53
CA THR A 45 0.67 -14.07 2.67
C THR A 45 1.49 -14.59 3.84
N VAL A 46 2.52 -13.84 4.24
CA VAL A 46 3.37 -14.13 5.40
C VAL A 46 2.77 -13.57 6.68
N GLU A 47 2.33 -12.31 6.63
CA GLU A 47 1.89 -11.57 7.81
C GLU A 47 0.92 -10.43 7.43
N GLU A 48 0.02 -10.08 8.34
CA GLU A 48 -0.75 -8.83 8.29
C GLU A 48 -0.38 -7.95 9.49
N VAL A 49 0.24 -6.81 9.22
CA VAL A 49 0.57 -5.78 10.21
C VAL A 49 -0.61 -4.79 10.26
N LYS A 50 -1.18 -4.59 11.44
CA LYS A 50 -2.43 -3.85 11.65
C LYS A 50 -2.18 -2.54 12.38
N ASP A 51 -3.24 -1.76 12.53
CA ASP A 51 -3.30 -0.57 13.39
C ASP A 51 -2.44 0.61 12.91
N PHE A 52 -2.20 0.70 11.60
CA PHE A 52 -1.65 1.91 10.98
C PHE A 52 -2.65 3.07 11.08
N GLN A 53 -2.16 4.24 11.50
CA GLN A 53 -2.99 5.40 11.84
C GLN A 53 -3.71 5.98 10.62
N ASP A 54 -3.01 6.00 9.48
CA ASP A 54 -3.53 6.49 8.21
C ASP A 54 -2.86 5.78 7.02
N LEU A 55 -3.38 6.01 5.81
CA LEU A 55 -2.87 5.42 4.58
C LEU A 55 -1.42 5.87 4.27
N MET A 56 -1.06 7.10 4.61
CA MET A 56 0.29 7.62 4.36
C MET A 56 1.32 6.87 5.22
N HIS A 57 0.99 6.60 6.48
CA HIS A 57 1.79 5.78 7.39
C HIS A 57 1.93 4.34 6.88
N ALA A 58 0.82 3.71 6.48
CA ALA A 58 0.84 2.36 5.91
C ALA A 58 1.67 2.29 4.61
N ASN A 59 1.52 3.26 3.71
CA ASN A 59 2.30 3.36 2.46
C ASN A 59 3.80 3.55 2.74
N ALA A 60 4.15 4.42 3.70
CA ALA A 60 5.53 4.65 4.09
C ALA A 60 6.18 3.37 4.66
N PHE A 61 5.43 2.64 5.50
CA PHE A 61 5.86 1.35 6.02
C PHE A 61 6.07 0.32 4.91
N ALA A 62 5.08 0.14 4.02
CA ALA A 62 5.16 -0.82 2.92
C ALA A 62 6.39 -0.55 2.03
N ARG A 63 6.59 0.72 1.65
CA ARG A 63 7.74 1.14 0.86
C ARG A 63 9.08 0.85 1.55
N ALA A 64 9.21 1.21 2.84
CA ALA A 64 10.43 0.97 3.60
C ALA A 64 10.70 -0.53 3.82
N TYR A 65 9.64 -1.32 4.00
CA TYR A 65 9.72 -2.77 4.14
C TYR A 65 10.28 -3.42 2.87
N VAL A 66 9.68 -3.11 1.71
CA VAL A 66 10.12 -3.64 0.41
C VAL A 66 11.54 -3.18 0.08
N ARG A 67 11.89 -1.93 0.39
CA ARG A 67 13.25 -1.41 0.22
C ARG A 67 14.28 -2.21 1.02
N ASP A 68 13.98 -2.53 2.29
CA ASP A 68 14.84 -3.38 3.11
C ASP A 68 14.89 -4.83 2.62
N SER A 69 13.75 -5.37 2.20
CA SER A 69 13.60 -6.71 1.62
C SER A 69 14.50 -6.90 0.38
N ILE A 70 14.44 -5.98 -0.58
CA ILE A 70 15.30 -5.97 -1.77
C ILE A 70 16.78 -5.87 -1.39
N GLU A 71 17.13 -5.00 -0.43
CA GLU A 71 18.52 -4.82 -0.03
C GLU A 71 19.09 -6.05 0.69
N ARG A 72 18.25 -6.84 1.40
CA ARG A 72 18.65 -8.14 1.94
C ARG A 72 18.97 -9.18 0.85
N CYS A 73 18.36 -9.05 -0.31
CA CYS A 73 18.62 -9.92 -1.48
C CYS A 73 19.82 -9.45 -2.32
N ARG A 74 20.36 -8.25 -2.08
CA ARG A 74 21.46 -7.69 -2.86
C ARG A 74 22.80 -8.37 -2.52
N VAL A 75 23.42 -8.94 -3.55
CA VAL A 75 24.82 -9.41 -3.48
C VAL A 75 25.76 -8.29 -3.94
N GLY A 76 26.94 -8.19 -3.33
CA GLY A 76 27.94 -7.17 -3.67
C GLY A 76 28.33 -7.23 -5.16
N GLY A 77 28.13 -6.12 -5.87
CA GLY A 77 28.45 -6.00 -7.30
C GLY A 77 27.38 -6.54 -8.26
N ALA A 78 26.23 -7.01 -7.75
CA ALA A 78 25.12 -7.46 -8.59
C ALA A 78 24.54 -6.33 -9.45
N ALA A 79 24.20 -6.64 -10.69
CA ALA A 79 23.42 -5.74 -11.55
C ALA A 79 21.95 -5.68 -11.08
N GLY A 80 21.24 -4.59 -11.41
CA GLY A 80 19.84 -4.40 -10.97
C GLY A 80 18.93 -5.59 -11.29
N ARG A 81 19.04 -6.17 -12.49
CA ARG A 81 18.28 -7.38 -12.86
C ARG A 81 18.54 -8.56 -11.93
N GLU A 82 19.80 -8.79 -11.54
CA GLU A 82 20.16 -9.90 -10.65
C GLU A 82 19.61 -9.68 -9.24
N VAL A 83 19.52 -8.42 -8.80
CA VAL A 83 18.88 -8.06 -7.53
C VAL A 83 17.38 -8.32 -7.55
N ILE A 84 16.70 -7.94 -8.64
CA ILE A 84 15.27 -8.20 -8.83
C ILE A 84 15.00 -9.71 -8.89
N GLU A 85 15.82 -10.48 -9.62
CA GLU A 85 15.68 -11.93 -9.70
C GLU A 85 15.90 -12.61 -8.35
N ALA A 86 16.88 -12.15 -7.57
CA ALA A 86 17.09 -12.62 -6.21
C ALA A 86 15.92 -12.27 -5.29
N TRP A 87 15.37 -11.05 -5.42
CA TRP A 87 14.21 -10.62 -4.65
C TRP A 87 12.94 -11.42 -4.99
N PHE A 88 12.68 -11.72 -6.27
CA PHE A 88 11.59 -12.63 -6.62
C PHE A 88 11.80 -14.06 -6.10
N SER A 89 13.04 -14.48 -5.90
CA SER A 89 13.34 -15.85 -5.45
C SER A 89 13.33 -16.02 -3.93
N PHE A 90 13.57 -14.95 -3.16
CA PHE A 90 13.82 -15.03 -1.72
C PHE A 90 13.24 -13.87 -0.90
N GLY A 91 12.70 -12.87 -1.57
CA GLY A 91 12.25 -11.63 -0.96
C GLY A 91 10.78 -11.65 -0.63
N GLU A 92 10.37 -10.57 0.01
CA GLU A 92 9.01 -10.30 0.42
C GLU A 92 8.56 -8.94 -0.13
N ASP A 93 7.31 -8.88 -0.59
CA ASP A 93 6.60 -7.65 -0.94
C ASP A 93 5.72 -7.18 0.22
N ALA A 94 5.21 -5.95 0.12
CA ALA A 94 4.24 -5.41 1.06
C ALA A 94 3.19 -4.56 0.34
N GLU A 95 1.91 -4.80 0.66
CA GLU A 95 0.79 -4.07 0.09
C GLU A 95 -0.18 -3.59 1.18
N VAL A 96 -0.70 -2.37 1.03
CA VAL A 96 -1.78 -1.87 1.89
C VAL A 96 -3.11 -2.49 1.44
N VAL A 97 -3.80 -3.14 2.37
CA VAL A 97 -5.10 -3.79 2.13
C VAL A 97 -6.18 -2.72 1.92
N ASP A 98 -7.10 -2.97 0.98
CA ASP A 98 -8.24 -2.11 0.65
C ASP A 98 -7.90 -0.66 0.24
N ALA A 99 -6.64 -0.37 -0.11
CA ALA A 99 -6.17 0.96 -0.50
C ALA A 99 -6.43 1.34 -1.97
N GLY A 100 -6.94 0.43 -2.80
CA GLY A 100 -7.22 0.68 -4.21
C GLY A 100 -6.00 1.24 -4.96
N ASP A 101 -6.22 2.30 -5.74
CA ASP A 101 -5.18 2.99 -6.52
C ASP A 101 -4.31 3.94 -5.66
N ASP A 102 -4.77 4.30 -4.46
CA ASP A 102 -4.03 5.17 -3.52
C ASP A 102 -2.98 4.39 -2.71
N GLY A 103 -3.04 3.06 -2.76
CA GLY A 103 -2.05 2.17 -2.16
C GLY A 103 -0.72 2.22 -2.91
N TRP A 104 0.38 2.36 -2.17
CA TRP A 104 1.70 2.23 -2.74
C TRP A 104 1.93 0.83 -3.32
N LYS A 105 2.60 0.75 -4.48
CA LYS A 105 2.89 -0.49 -5.20
C LYS A 105 4.37 -0.59 -5.50
N SER A 106 5.00 -1.71 -5.10
CA SER A 106 6.42 -2.02 -5.32
C SER A 106 6.84 -1.92 -6.79
N ALA A 107 5.97 -2.37 -7.70
CA ALA A 107 6.18 -2.34 -9.15
C ALA A 107 6.51 -0.93 -9.70
N ASN A 108 6.07 0.15 -9.03
CA ASN A 108 6.32 1.52 -9.47
C ASN A 108 7.76 1.99 -9.19
N GLU A 109 8.47 1.34 -8.25
CA GLU A 109 9.81 1.77 -7.80
C GLU A 109 10.88 0.68 -7.92
N LEU A 110 10.50 -0.52 -8.39
CA LEU A 110 11.38 -1.70 -8.39
C LEU A 110 12.69 -1.48 -9.15
N ASP A 111 12.64 -0.84 -10.32
CA ASP A 111 13.82 -0.54 -11.13
C ASP A 111 14.78 0.43 -10.42
N ASP A 112 14.24 1.46 -9.75
CA ASP A 112 15.04 2.41 -8.96
C ASP A 112 15.68 1.70 -7.75
N PHE A 113 14.90 0.88 -7.06
CA PHE A 113 15.36 0.13 -5.89
C PHE A 113 16.46 -0.84 -6.25
N ALA A 114 16.38 -1.48 -7.42
CA ALA A 114 17.40 -2.35 -7.92
C ALA A 114 18.67 -1.61 -8.36
N ALA A 115 18.53 -0.43 -8.96
CA ALA A 115 19.64 0.37 -9.45
C ALA A 115 20.45 1.07 -8.34
N ASN A 116 19.79 1.46 -7.25
CA ASN A 116 20.39 2.29 -6.20
C ASN A 116 20.46 1.55 -4.87
N ILE A 117 21.65 1.56 -4.24
CA ILE A 117 21.84 0.98 -2.90
C ILE A 117 21.04 1.80 -1.87
N ALA A 118 20.32 1.10 -1.01
CA ALA A 118 19.51 1.73 0.02
C ALA A 118 20.36 2.35 1.15
N THR A 119 19.98 3.56 1.58
CA THR A 119 20.49 4.13 2.83
C THR A 119 19.85 3.45 4.04
N PRO A 120 20.45 3.52 5.25
CA PRO A 120 19.83 2.98 6.46
C PRO A 120 18.43 3.55 6.73
N MET A 121 18.20 4.84 6.46
CA MET A 121 16.93 5.51 6.72
C MET A 121 15.82 5.04 5.77
N GLU A 122 16.14 4.75 4.50
CA GLU A 122 15.16 4.21 3.54
C GLU A 122 14.70 2.79 3.89
N ARG A 123 15.48 2.07 4.70
CA ARG A 123 15.21 0.69 5.13
C ARG A 123 14.55 0.62 6.51
N ASP A 124 14.41 1.75 7.19
CA ASP A 124 13.98 1.78 8.59
C ASP A 124 12.46 1.67 8.74
N TRP A 125 11.91 0.56 8.24
CA TRP A 125 10.50 0.21 8.42
C TRP A 125 10.16 -0.02 9.90
N ARG A 126 11.15 -0.35 10.73
CA ARG A 126 10.98 -0.59 12.16
C ARG A 126 10.60 0.68 12.91
N ALA A 127 11.10 1.84 12.50
CA ALA A 127 10.67 3.14 13.03
C ALA A 127 9.22 3.50 12.65
N LEU A 128 8.67 2.84 11.61
CA LEU A 128 7.30 3.03 11.13
C LEU A 128 6.35 1.92 11.60
N ASP A 129 6.83 0.94 12.36
CA ASP A 129 6.02 -0.21 12.76
C ASP A 129 5.05 0.18 13.88
N PRO A 130 3.71 0.14 13.67
CA PRO A 130 2.74 0.56 14.67
C PRO A 130 2.85 -0.26 15.96
N ARG A 131 3.33 -1.51 15.89
CA ARG A 131 3.55 -2.36 17.07
C ARG A 131 4.60 -1.82 18.02
N ARG A 132 5.51 -0.96 17.55
CA ARG A 132 6.50 -0.26 18.38
C ARG A 132 5.99 1.05 18.95
N LEU A 133 5.04 1.70 18.28
CA LEU A 133 4.53 3.00 18.69
C LEU A 133 3.58 2.92 19.90
N VAL A 134 2.99 1.74 20.14
CA VAL A 134 2.07 1.51 21.28
C VAL A 134 2.84 1.32 22.61
N GLU A 135 4.11 0.92 22.59
CA GLU A 135 4.90 0.71 23.81
C GLU A 135 5.30 2.02 24.53
N ASP A 136 5.30 3.17 23.84
CA ASP A 136 5.70 4.47 24.39
C ASP A 136 4.56 5.23 25.10
N ASP A 137 3.31 4.75 25.05
CA ASP A 137 2.12 5.44 25.58
C ASP A 137 1.61 4.88 26.93
N GLU A 138 2.35 3.96 27.58
CA GLU A 138 2.05 3.60 28.98
C GLU A 138 2.53 4.72 29.91
N PRO A 139 1.64 5.41 30.67
CA PRO A 139 2.07 6.41 31.63
C PRO A 139 2.93 5.73 32.70
N GLU A 140 4.16 6.22 32.88
CA GLU A 140 4.95 5.91 34.08
C GLU A 140 4.09 6.22 35.32
N GLU A 141 3.59 5.18 36.00
CA GLU A 141 3.00 5.33 37.32
C GLU A 141 4.12 5.75 38.29
N LEU A 142 4.25 7.07 38.48
CA LEU A 142 5.07 7.73 39.50
C LEU A 142 4.46 7.61 40.90
#